data_AF-A0A6A6E5A4-F1
#
_entry.id   AF-A0A6A6E5A4-F1
#
_cell.length_a   1.000
_cell.length_b   1.000
_cell.length_c   1.000
_cell.angle_alpha   90.00
_cell.angle_beta   90.00
_cell.angle_gamma   90.00
#
_symmetry.space_group_name_H-M   'P 1'
#
loop_
_entity.id
_entity.type
_entity.pdbx_description
1 polymer ?
#
loop_
_entity_poly.entity_id
_entity_poly.type
_entity_poly.pdbx_seq_one_letter_code
_entity_poly.pdbx_strand_id
1 'polypeptide(L)'
;KGTEPKKRWLSFVLYSLDRKWHVKLIFQSNLQSAQNNTFAKVTKRRNDLENLCLCIDFDSTQLLDDTVTEFLLTRQQDTHRQKLCLKTRLDTESGYVVIDDLWLRVQEDPSRVRFLVYNGGGSCVPTRGLLAIKKIKEFGMGVHLVHVDSDEYVYKEVNRPLYIPRDSEVLEMELRNLERMHDSEGVVRLIAVVVSDNPYQTTKVIENDPPISLQGILLEYHPNGMLQNALQSPKPNYPWHRWALQITRTL
;
A
#
# COMPACT_ATOMS: atom_id res chain seq x y z
N LYS A 1 33.35 1.09 5.88
CA LYS A 1 32.94 -0.20 5.28
C LYS A 1 31.51 -0.49 5.76
N GLY A 2 30.53 -0.67 4.86
CA GLY A 2 29.13 -0.87 5.24
C GLY A 2 28.89 -2.27 5.84
N THR A 3 27.93 -2.39 6.74
CA THR A 3 27.49 -3.66 7.34
C THR A 3 26.50 -4.37 6.42
N GLU A 4 26.55 -5.70 6.33
CA GLU A 4 25.55 -6.45 5.57
C GLU A 4 24.15 -6.26 6.19
N PRO A 5 23.11 -5.94 5.39
CA PRO A 5 21.76 -5.76 5.91
C PRO A 5 21.24 -7.09 6.47
N LYS A 6 20.91 -7.05 7.77
CA LYS A 6 20.35 -8.18 8.54
C LYS A 6 18.90 -8.50 8.19
N LYS A 7 18.21 -7.56 7.54
CA LYS A 7 16.81 -7.70 7.10
C LYS A 7 16.75 -7.55 5.59
N ARG A 8 16.09 -8.51 4.94
CA ARG A 8 15.81 -8.51 3.50
C ARG A 8 14.37 -8.91 3.31
N TRP A 9 13.74 -8.43 2.25
CA TRP A 9 12.37 -8.79 1.97
C TRP A 9 12.09 -8.79 0.47
N LEU A 10 11.07 -9.55 0.08
CA LEU A 10 10.54 -9.62 -1.26
C LEU A 10 9.01 -9.76 -1.17
N SER A 11 8.30 -9.00 -1.98
CA SER A 11 6.85 -9.13 -2.14
C SER A 11 6.54 -9.74 -3.50
N PHE A 12 5.59 -10.67 -3.53
CA PHE A 12 5.15 -11.35 -4.74
C PHE A 12 3.70 -11.84 -4.57
N VAL A 13 3.11 -12.29 -5.68
CA VAL A 13 1.77 -12.87 -5.70
C VAL A 13 1.88 -14.34 -6.07
N LEU A 14 1.29 -15.21 -5.24
CA LEU A 14 1.13 -16.62 -5.53
C LEU A 14 -0.23 -16.85 -6.19
N TYR A 15 -0.24 -17.67 -7.23
CA TYR A 15 -1.45 -18.11 -7.89
C TYR A 15 -1.58 -19.61 -7.71
N SER A 16 -2.75 -20.07 -7.26
CA SER A 16 -3.10 -21.49 -7.26
C SER A 16 -4.56 -21.63 -7.66
N LEU A 17 -4.81 -22.39 -8.73
CA LEU A 17 -6.14 -22.58 -9.31
C LEU A 17 -6.86 -21.24 -9.56
N ASP A 18 -7.91 -20.96 -8.79
CA ASP A 18 -8.78 -19.78 -8.83
C ASP A 18 -8.44 -18.73 -7.76
N ARG A 19 -7.38 -18.96 -6.97
CA ARG A 19 -6.98 -18.13 -5.86
C ARG A 19 -5.68 -17.39 -6.12
N LYS A 20 -5.60 -16.17 -5.58
CA LYS A 20 -4.37 -15.37 -5.51
C LYS A 20 -4.06 -15.03 -4.05
N TRP A 21 -2.80 -15.08 -3.67
CA TRP A 21 -2.35 -14.60 -2.35
C TRP A 21 -1.24 -13.60 -2.52
N HIS A 22 -1.34 -12.50 -1.76
CA HIS A 22 -0.27 -11.53 -1.65
C HIS A 22 0.67 -11.97 -0.55
N VAL A 23 1.94 -12.15 -0.87
CA VAL A 23 2.94 -12.67 0.06
C VAL A 23 4.11 -11.71 0.16
N LYS A 24 4.59 -11.52 1.39
CA LYS A 24 5.81 -10.78 1.70
C LYS A 24 6.73 -11.66 2.50
N LEU A 25 7.79 -12.11 1.87
CA LEU A 25 8.83 -12.88 2.55
C LEU A 25 9.86 -11.94 3.15
N ILE A 26 10.18 -12.13 4.42
CA ILE A 26 11.18 -11.37 5.17
C ILE A 26 12.21 -12.36 5.70
N PHE A 27 13.46 -12.17 5.30
CA PHE A 27 14.58 -12.86 5.90
C PHE A 27 15.24 -11.95 6.94
N GLN A 28 15.28 -12.42 8.20
CA GLN A 28 15.89 -11.73 9.32
C GLN A 28 16.95 -12.61 9.98
N SER A 29 18.17 -12.55 9.46
CA SER A 29 19.35 -13.20 10.02
C SER A 29 20.63 -12.67 9.37
N ASN A 30 21.77 -12.95 9.99
CA ASN A 30 23.07 -12.88 9.30
C ASN A 30 23.17 -14.05 8.31
N LEU A 31 23.76 -13.81 7.13
CA LEU A 31 24.13 -14.87 6.19
C LEU A 31 25.58 -15.29 6.41
N GLN A 32 25.92 -16.52 6.03
CA GLN A 32 27.29 -17.01 6.14
C GLN A 32 28.28 -16.24 5.23
N SER A 33 27.81 -15.60 4.15
CA SER A 33 28.62 -14.67 3.36
C SER A 33 29.18 -13.50 4.19
N ALA A 34 28.54 -13.17 5.31
CA ALA A 34 29.03 -12.15 6.26
C ALA A 34 30.33 -12.58 6.96
N GLN A 35 30.64 -13.88 7.02
CA GLN A 35 31.84 -14.40 7.68
C GLN A 35 33.10 -14.26 6.78
N ASN A 36 32.94 -14.20 5.45
CA ASN A 36 34.07 -14.16 4.50
C ASN A 36 34.46 -12.74 4.04
N ASN A 37 34.03 -11.68 4.74
CA ASN A 37 34.38 -10.26 4.50
C ASN A 37 34.14 -9.72 3.07
N THR A 38 33.51 -10.50 2.19
CA THR A 38 33.18 -10.14 0.81
C THR A 38 31.68 -10.13 0.65
N PHE A 39 31.10 -8.93 0.64
CA PHE A 39 29.67 -8.76 0.45
C PHE A 39 29.25 -9.24 -0.94
N ALA A 40 28.26 -10.13 -0.99
CA ALA A 40 27.62 -10.46 -2.25
C ALA A 40 27.01 -9.18 -2.87
N LYS A 41 27.17 -9.02 -4.19
CA LYS A 41 26.58 -7.89 -4.94
C LYS A 41 25.07 -7.85 -4.71
N VAL A 42 24.47 -6.65 -4.76
CA VAL A 42 23.02 -6.44 -4.57
C VAL A 42 22.20 -7.39 -5.45
N THR A 43 22.58 -7.53 -6.72
CA THR A 43 21.93 -8.42 -7.68
C THR A 43 21.99 -9.89 -7.26
N LYS A 44 23.16 -10.39 -6.85
CA LYS A 44 23.28 -11.78 -6.36
C LYS A 44 22.38 -12.02 -5.16
N ARG A 45 22.35 -11.10 -4.19
CA ARG A 45 21.49 -11.23 -2.99
C ARG A 45 20.00 -11.24 -3.33
N ARG A 46 19.60 -10.48 -4.34
CA ARG A 46 18.22 -10.47 -4.83
C ARG A 46 17.89 -11.80 -5.51
N ASN A 47 18.75 -12.26 -6.42
CA ASN A 47 18.58 -13.55 -7.10
C ASN A 47 18.54 -14.70 -6.10
N ASP A 48 19.42 -14.71 -5.08
CA ASP A 48 19.42 -15.75 -4.04
C ASP A 48 18.09 -15.75 -3.24
N LEU A 49 17.51 -14.57 -2.98
CA LEU A 49 16.23 -14.44 -2.27
C LEU A 49 15.05 -14.87 -3.15
N GLU A 50 15.08 -14.52 -4.44
CA GLU A 50 14.09 -14.97 -5.43
C GLU A 50 14.16 -16.50 -5.60
N ASN A 51 15.36 -17.07 -5.73
CA ASN A 51 15.58 -18.52 -5.76
C ASN A 51 15.07 -19.21 -4.50
N LEU A 52 15.27 -18.61 -3.32
CA LEU A 52 14.71 -19.11 -2.08
C LEU A 52 13.18 -19.16 -2.15
N CYS A 53 12.53 -18.10 -2.62
CA CYS A 53 11.07 -18.06 -2.76
C CYS A 53 10.58 -19.18 -3.69
N LEU A 54 11.27 -19.45 -4.80
CA LEU A 54 10.90 -20.53 -5.72
C LEU A 54 11.02 -21.94 -5.10
N CYS A 55 11.89 -22.12 -4.10
CA CYS A 55 12.12 -23.40 -3.48
C CYS A 55 11.17 -23.71 -2.31
N ILE A 56 10.51 -22.69 -1.73
CA ILE A 56 9.64 -22.86 -0.57
C ILE A 56 8.37 -23.61 -0.94
N ASP A 57 7.98 -24.53 -0.06
CA ASP A 57 6.70 -25.22 -0.17
C ASP A 57 5.57 -24.40 0.44
N PHE A 58 4.99 -23.51 -0.35
CA PHE A 58 3.84 -22.72 0.08
C PHE A 58 2.56 -23.55 0.27
N ASP A 59 2.45 -24.73 -0.35
CA ASP A 59 1.24 -25.57 -0.23
C ASP A 59 1.19 -26.24 1.15
N SER A 60 2.36 -26.51 1.72
CA SER A 60 2.51 -27.02 3.10
C SER A 60 2.28 -25.97 4.19
N THR A 61 2.07 -24.70 3.81
CA THR A 61 1.94 -23.58 4.74
C THR A 61 0.55 -22.95 4.68
N GLN A 62 0.03 -22.53 5.83
CA GLN A 62 -1.26 -21.85 5.89
C GLN A 62 -1.13 -20.39 5.45
N LEU A 63 -1.44 -20.10 4.19
CA LEU A 63 -1.57 -18.73 3.70
C LEU A 63 -2.83 -18.06 4.30
N LEU A 64 -2.76 -16.74 4.52
CA LEU A 64 -3.87 -15.96 5.05
C LEU A 64 -4.69 -15.37 3.90
N ASP A 65 -6.00 -15.54 3.95
CA ASP A 65 -6.92 -15.06 2.94
C ASP A 65 -7.21 -13.55 3.08
N ASP A 66 -7.53 -12.89 1.97
CA ASP A 66 -7.96 -11.49 1.85
C ASP A 66 -6.99 -10.45 2.46
N THR A 67 -5.71 -10.80 2.52
CA THR A 67 -4.66 -9.97 3.12
C THR A 67 -3.29 -10.19 2.48
N VAL A 68 -2.26 -9.52 3.02
CA VAL A 68 -0.86 -9.78 2.70
C VAL A 68 -0.29 -10.71 3.78
N THR A 69 0.03 -11.94 3.39
CA THR A 69 0.67 -12.91 4.27
C THR A 69 2.17 -12.61 4.38
N GLU A 70 2.66 -12.35 5.59
CA GLU A 70 4.07 -12.15 5.88
C GLU A 70 4.73 -13.47 6.32
N PHE A 71 5.79 -13.86 5.61
CA PHE A 71 6.64 -15.01 5.91
C PHE A 71 7.93 -14.52 6.55
N LEU A 72 8.03 -14.62 7.87
CA LEU A 72 9.25 -14.25 8.59
C LEU A 72 10.17 -15.46 8.75
N LEU A 73 11.27 -15.45 8.01
CA LEU A 73 12.34 -16.44 8.07
C LEU A 73 13.46 -15.98 9.00
N THR A 74 13.85 -16.86 9.91
CA THR A 74 14.89 -16.59 10.91
C THR A 74 15.57 -17.87 11.37
N ARG A 75 16.78 -17.76 11.92
CA ARG A 75 17.53 -18.91 12.46
C ARG A 75 17.18 -19.25 13.90
N GLN A 76 16.49 -18.35 14.61
CA GLN A 76 16.14 -18.57 16.01
C GLN A 76 14.88 -19.42 16.10
N GLN A 77 14.93 -20.48 16.90
CA GLN A 77 13.74 -21.24 17.24
C GLN A 77 12.88 -20.43 18.22
N ASP A 78 11.57 -20.49 18.02
CA ASP A 78 10.56 -19.94 18.93
C ASP A 78 9.32 -20.86 18.87
N THR A 79 8.53 -20.85 19.93
CA THR A 79 7.32 -21.68 20.13
C THR A 79 6.25 -21.49 19.04
N HIS A 80 6.21 -20.32 18.40
CA HIS A 80 5.25 -20.00 17.33
C HIS A 80 5.82 -20.18 15.92
N ARG A 81 6.97 -20.87 15.78
CA ARG A 81 7.64 -21.07 14.49
C ARG A 81 7.63 -22.54 14.08
N GLN A 82 7.43 -22.77 12.79
CA GLN A 82 7.55 -24.09 12.19
C GLN A 82 8.84 -24.19 11.37
N LYS A 83 9.36 -25.41 11.19
CA LYS A 83 10.51 -25.62 10.32
C LYS A 83 10.14 -25.27 8.88
N LEU A 84 11.02 -24.58 8.15
CA LEU A 84 10.77 -24.25 6.75
C LEU A 84 10.75 -25.52 5.88
N CYS A 85 9.66 -25.72 5.14
CA CYS A 85 9.54 -26.79 4.15
C CYS A 85 9.88 -26.27 2.75
N LEU A 86 10.56 -27.10 1.96
CA LEU A 86 10.97 -26.78 0.60
C LEU A 86 10.48 -27.85 -0.37
N LYS A 87 9.99 -27.41 -1.54
CA LYS A 87 9.66 -28.31 -2.66
C LYS A 87 10.92 -28.78 -3.38
N THR A 88 11.90 -27.89 -3.51
CA THR A 88 13.16 -28.15 -4.23
C THR A 88 14.37 -27.77 -3.38
N ARG A 89 15.50 -28.41 -3.65
CA ARG A 89 16.77 -28.07 -3.00
C ARG A 89 17.27 -26.72 -3.49
N LEU A 90 17.86 -25.93 -2.60
CA LEU A 90 18.57 -24.72 -3.00
C LEU A 90 19.84 -25.06 -3.78
N ASP A 91 20.24 -24.11 -4.62
CA ASP A 91 21.57 -24.07 -5.22
C ASP A 91 22.64 -24.04 -4.11
N THR A 92 23.64 -24.92 -4.22
CA THR A 92 24.81 -24.98 -3.33
C THR A 92 25.63 -23.69 -3.26
N GLU A 93 25.47 -22.79 -4.23
CA GLU A 93 26.12 -21.47 -4.24
C GLU A 93 25.28 -20.36 -3.58
N SER A 94 24.06 -20.67 -3.14
CA SER A 94 23.15 -19.72 -2.50
C SER A 94 23.62 -19.38 -1.08
N GLY A 95 23.53 -18.10 -0.70
CA GLY A 95 23.81 -17.69 0.68
C GLY A 95 22.90 -18.34 1.74
N TYR A 96 21.81 -18.99 1.31
CA TYR A 96 20.78 -19.59 2.17
C TYR A 96 20.91 -21.13 2.32
N VAL A 97 21.98 -21.77 1.79
CA VAL A 97 22.15 -23.24 1.74
C VAL A 97 22.01 -23.96 3.09
N VAL A 98 22.30 -23.30 4.21
CA VAL A 98 22.05 -23.86 5.55
C VAL A 98 20.61 -23.58 5.97
N ILE A 99 19.68 -24.30 5.36
CA ILE A 99 18.23 -24.18 5.56
C ILE A 99 17.77 -25.00 6.76
N ASP A 100 18.56 -25.98 7.20
CA ASP A 100 18.21 -26.85 8.33
C ASP A 100 17.94 -26.09 9.63
N ASP A 101 18.43 -24.85 9.73
CA ASP A 101 18.23 -23.95 10.85
C ASP A 101 17.15 -22.87 10.61
N LEU A 102 16.48 -22.85 9.44
CA LEU A 102 15.49 -21.80 9.13
C LEU A 102 14.11 -22.16 9.65
N TRP A 103 13.62 -21.27 10.50
CA TRP A 103 12.30 -21.29 11.09
C TRP A 103 11.43 -20.23 10.44
N LEU A 104 10.19 -20.60 10.16
CA LEU A 104 9.17 -19.79 9.54
C LEU A 104 8.11 -19.40 10.57
N ARG A 105 7.78 -18.11 10.64
CA ARG A 105 6.56 -17.59 11.24
C ARG A 105 5.68 -17.01 10.14
N VAL A 106 4.43 -17.43 10.11
CA VAL A 106 3.40 -16.84 9.25
C VAL A 106 2.57 -15.87 10.08
N GLN A 107 2.37 -14.66 9.55
CA GLN A 107 1.48 -13.67 10.16
C GLN A 107 0.93 -12.74 9.09
N GLU A 108 -0.02 -11.89 9.46
CA GLU A 108 -0.49 -10.83 8.58
C GLU A 108 0.54 -9.68 8.52
N ASP A 109 0.83 -9.12 7.33
CA ASP A 109 1.75 -7.98 7.21
C ASP A 109 1.19 -6.78 7.98
N PRO A 110 1.87 -6.32 9.05
CA PRO A 110 1.39 -5.20 9.85
C PRO A 110 1.46 -3.87 9.10
N SER A 111 2.25 -3.79 8.02
CA SER A 111 2.46 -2.58 7.20
C SER A 111 1.67 -2.57 5.90
N ARG A 112 0.79 -3.56 5.66
CA ARG A 112 -0.07 -3.58 4.47
C ARG A 112 -1.01 -2.38 4.44
N VAL A 113 -1.44 -2.01 3.24
CA VAL A 113 -2.47 -0.98 3.05
C VAL A 113 -3.82 -1.50 3.54
N ARG A 114 -4.50 -0.77 4.43
CA ARG A 114 -5.83 -1.16 4.89
C ARG A 114 -6.90 -0.48 4.04
N PHE A 115 -7.47 -1.21 3.10
CA PHE A 115 -8.61 -0.74 2.33
C PHE A 115 -9.88 -0.87 3.17
N LEU A 116 -10.59 0.24 3.36
CA LEU A 116 -11.81 0.28 4.15
C LEU A 116 -12.95 -0.33 3.34
N VAL A 117 -13.78 -1.16 3.97
CA VAL A 117 -15.04 -1.61 3.37
C VAL A 117 -15.98 -0.41 3.29
N TYR A 118 -16.46 -0.10 2.09
CA TYR A 118 -17.36 1.02 1.86
C TYR A 118 -18.78 0.53 1.61
N ASN A 119 -19.61 0.63 2.65
CA ASN A 119 -21.03 0.34 2.57
C ASN A 119 -21.78 1.65 2.37
N GLY A 120 -22.15 1.98 1.13
CA GLY A 120 -22.81 3.24 0.77
C GLY A 120 -24.17 3.51 1.43
N GLY A 121 -24.66 2.62 2.31
CA GLY A 121 -25.99 2.68 2.93
C GLY A 121 -26.25 3.84 3.89
N GLY A 122 -25.33 4.79 4.06
CA GLY A 122 -25.51 5.97 4.93
C GLY A 122 -24.92 7.27 4.40
N SER A 123 -24.36 7.29 3.19
CA SER A 123 -23.73 8.47 2.61
C SER A 123 -24.50 8.94 1.38
N CYS A 124 -24.73 10.25 1.27
CA CYS A 124 -25.27 10.88 0.06
C CYS A 124 -24.21 11.07 -1.03
N VAL A 125 -22.95 10.69 -0.76
CA VAL A 125 -21.84 10.90 -1.69
C VAL A 125 -21.89 9.86 -2.82
N PRO A 126 -21.82 10.29 -4.09
CA PRO A 126 -21.74 9.38 -5.22
C PRO A 126 -20.54 8.44 -5.15
N THR A 127 -20.68 7.22 -5.67
CA THR A 127 -19.56 6.32 -5.88
C THR A 127 -19.09 6.35 -7.34
N ARG A 128 -17.78 6.10 -7.54
CA ARG A 128 -17.15 5.94 -8.84
C ARG A 128 -16.22 4.74 -8.82
N GLY A 129 -16.26 3.91 -9.86
CA GLY A 129 -15.35 2.79 -10.01
C GLY A 129 -13.92 3.27 -10.30
N LEU A 130 -12.91 2.62 -9.71
CA LEU A 130 -11.50 2.95 -9.93
C LEU A 130 -11.10 2.98 -11.42
N LEU A 131 -11.68 2.09 -12.23
CA LEU A 131 -11.41 2.00 -13.67
C LEU A 131 -11.85 3.26 -14.45
N ALA A 132 -12.76 4.07 -13.90
CA ALA A 132 -13.19 5.33 -14.52
C ALA A 132 -12.16 6.46 -14.29
N ILE A 133 -11.21 6.28 -13.36
CA ILE A 133 -10.27 7.32 -12.96
C ILE A 133 -9.03 7.29 -13.87
N LYS A 134 -8.86 8.31 -14.70
CA LYS A 134 -7.69 8.45 -15.59
C LYS A 134 -6.70 9.47 -15.01
N LYS A 135 -5.56 8.99 -14.49
CA LYS A 135 -4.51 9.84 -13.93
C LYS A 135 -3.80 10.63 -15.04
N ILE A 136 -3.75 11.96 -14.90
CA ILE A 136 -3.09 12.87 -15.85
C ILE A 136 -1.73 13.30 -15.31
N LYS A 137 -1.70 13.76 -14.05
CA LYS A 137 -0.52 14.35 -13.41
C LYS A 137 -0.54 14.05 -11.92
N GLU A 138 0.62 13.73 -11.35
CA GLU A 138 0.80 13.65 -9.89
C GLU A 138 1.16 15.03 -9.33
N PHE A 139 0.42 15.48 -8.32
CA PHE A 139 0.72 16.70 -7.55
C PHE A 139 1.60 16.41 -6.34
N GLY A 140 1.49 15.22 -5.78
CA GLY A 140 2.24 14.72 -4.64
C GLY A 140 1.89 13.27 -4.39
N MET A 141 2.53 12.67 -3.38
CA MET A 141 2.43 11.23 -3.10
C MET A 141 0.97 10.78 -2.93
N GLY A 142 0.44 10.08 -3.93
CA GLY A 142 -0.94 9.60 -3.92
C GLY A 142 -1.99 10.67 -4.20
N VAL A 143 -1.62 11.85 -4.70
CA VAL A 143 -2.53 12.93 -5.07
C VAL A 143 -2.37 13.25 -6.55
N HIS A 144 -3.42 13.07 -7.33
CA HIS A 144 -3.36 13.14 -8.78
C HIS A 144 -4.44 14.08 -9.33
N LEU A 145 -4.09 14.85 -10.36
CA LEU A 145 -5.07 15.38 -11.30
C LEU A 145 -5.61 14.21 -12.13
N VAL A 146 -6.92 14.09 -12.23
CA VAL A 146 -7.59 13.04 -12.97
C VAL A 146 -8.68 13.59 -13.88
N HIS A 147 -8.99 12.82 -14.92
CA HIS A 147 -10.13 13.08 -15.79
C HIS A 147 -11.24 12.06 -15.53
N VAL A 148 -12.46 12.53 -15.29
CA VAL A 148 -13.66 11.70 -15.11
C VAL A 148 -14.80 12.38 -15.85
N ASP A 149 -15.49 11.66 -16.75
CA ASP A 149 -16.68 12.15 -17.47
C ASP A 149 -16.51 13.54 -18.13
N SER A 150 -15.34 13.80 -18.73
CA SER A 150 -14.98 15.08 -19.37
C SER A 150 -14.59 16.25 -18.45
N ASP A 151 -14.62 16.06 -17.13
CA ASP A 151 -14.21 17.05 -16.15
C ASP A 151 -12.88 16.68 -15.45
N GLU A 152 -12.23 17.70 -14.88
CA GLU A 152 -10.99 17.56 -14.11
C GLU A 152 -11.26 17.57 -12.61
N TYR A 153 -10.62 16.63 -11.90
CA TYR A 153 -10.77 16.45 -10.46
C TYR A 153 -9.43 16.14 -9.80
N VAL A 154 -9.39 16.25 -8.48
CA VAL A 154 -8.26 15.77 -7.67
C VAL A 154 -8.62 14.42 -7.06
N TYR A 155 -7.86 13.39 -7.41
CA TYR A 155 -7.97 12.07 -6.82
C TYR A 155 -6.89 11.88 -5.75
N LYS A 156 -7.34 11.62 -4.52
CA LYS A 156 -6.46 11.17 -3.43
C LYS A 156 -6.60 9.66 -3.25
N GLU A 157 -5.50 8.95 -3.44
CA GLU A 157 -5.41 7.50 -3.41
C GLU A 157 -5.14 6.99 -1.99
N VAL A 158 -5.80 5.89 -1.62
CA VAL A 158 -5.54 5.16 -0.37
C VAL A 158 -4.15 4.51 -0.42
N ASN A 159 -3.89 3.78 -1.50
CA ASN A 159 -2.62 3.11 -1.74
C ASN A 159 -1.58 4.10 -2.28
N ARG A 160 -0.89 4.79 -1.38
CA ARG A 160 0.15 5.75 -1.71
C ARG A 160 1.54 5.27 -1.30
N PRO A 161 2.62 5.77 -1.93
CA PRO A 161 3.97 5.49 -1.47
C PRO A 161 4.14 5.90 0.00
N LEU A 162 4.91 5.11 0.76
CA LEU A 162 5.15 5.30 2.21
C LEU A 162 3.90 5.22 3.11
N TYR A 163 2.84 4.53 2.66
CA TYR A 163 1.67 4.27 3.49
C TYR A 163 2.06 3.69 4.86
N ILE A 164 1.47 4.25 5.92
CA ILE A 164 1.47 3.67 7.28
C ILE A 164 0.04 3.29 7.68
N PRO A 165 -0.19 2.26 8.51
CA PRO A 165 -1.55 1.84 8.88
C PRO A 165 -2.46 2.94 9.44
N ARG A 166 -1.88 3.93 10.14
CA ARG A 166 -2.58 5.11 10.65
C ARG A 166 -3.19 5.98 9.54
N ASP A 167 -2.65 5.92 8.32
CA ASP A 167 -3.14 6.66 7.17
C ASP A 167 -4.59 6.32 6.83
N SER A 168 -5.03 5.07 7.03
CA SER A 168 -6.43 4.71 6.80
C SER A 168 -7.37 5.33 7.82
N GLU A 169 -6.96 5.43 9.09
CA GLU A 169 -7.75 6.11 10.13
C GLU A 169 -7.88 7.61 9.82
N VAL A 170 -6.78 8.23 9.37
CA VAL A 170 -6.78 9.64 8.95
C VAL A 170 -7.68 9.85 7.74
N LEU A 171 -7.64 8.94 6.75
CA LEU A 171 -8.48 9.03 5.56
C LEU A 171 -9.97 8.84 5.89
N GLU A 172 -10.31 7.91 6.78
CA GLU A 172 -11.69 7.72 7.24
C GLU A 172 -12.23 8.99 7.91
N MET A 173 -11.40 9.63 8.74
CA MET A 173 -11.74 10.91 9.37
C MET A 173 -11.87 12.04 8.34
N GLU A 174 -10.96 12.11 7.37
CA GLU A 174 -11.02 13.08 6.27
C GLU A 174 -12.33 12.94 5.48
N LEU A 175 -12.69 11.72 5.10
CA LEU A 175 -13.94 11.43 4.39
C LEU A 175 -15.17 11.89 5.19
N ARG A 176 -15.26 11.53 6.48
CA ARG A 176 -16.37 11.96 7.36
C ARG A 176 -16.45 13.48 7.50
N ASN A 177 -15.31 14.17 7.59
CA ASN A 177 -15.29 15.62 7.70
C ASN A 177 -15.74 16.27 6.39
N LEU A 178 -15.28 15.77 5.24
CA LEU A 178 -15.69 16.28 3.94
C LEU A 178 -17.18 16.05 3.66
N GLU A 179 -17.74 14.92 4.09
CA GLU A 179 -19.19 14.65 4.02
C GLU A 179 -19.99 15.68 4.85
N ARG A 180 -19.52 15.98 6.07
CA ARG A 180 -20.17 16.98 6.94
C ARG A 180 -20.05 18.41 6.41
N MET A 181 -18.94 18.72 5.75
CA MET A 181 -18.62 20.08 5.27
C MET A 181 -19.02 20.31 3.81
N HIS A 182 -19.88 19.46 3.23
CA HIS A 182 -20.24 19.52 1.81
C HIS A 182 -20.84 20.86 1.36
N ASP A 183 -21.46 21.61 2.27
CA ASP A 183 -22.07 22.93 2.01
C ASP A 183 -21.14 24.11 2.30
N SER A 184 -19.90 23.87 2.76
CA SER A 184 -18.98 24.95 3.12
C SER A 184 -18.23 25.48 1.90
N GLU A 185 -18.44 26.75 1.54
CA GLU A 185 -17.76 27.39 0.40
C GLU A 185 -16.23 27.51 0.57
N GLY A 186 -15.73 27.43 1.80
CA GLY A 186 -14.30 27.54 2.10
C GLY A 186 -13.56 26.20 2.23
N VAL A 187 -14.28 25.09 2.10
CA VAL A 187 -13.71 23.73 2.16
C VAL A 187 -13.88 23.08 0.80
N VAL A 188 -12.85 22.35 0.35
CA VAL A 188 -12.92 21.62 -0.93
C VAL A 188 -14.07 20.62 -0.91
N ARG A 189 -14.86 20.60 -1.97
CA ARG A 189 -16.02 19.70 -2.07
C ARG A 189 -15.59 18.27 -2.40
N LEU A 190 -16.16 17.31 -1.67
CA LEU A 190 -16.12 15.90 -2.02
C LEU A 190 -17.11 15.62 -3.16
N ILE A 191 -16.59 15.15 -4.28
CA ILE A 191 -17.36 14.87 -5.49
C ILE A 191 -17.86 13.44 -5.49
N ALA A 192 -16.97 12.50 -5.18
CA ALA A 192 -17.29 11.08 -5.15
C ALA A 192 -16.30 10.29 -4.28
N VAL A 193 -16.74 9.13 -3.85
CA VAL A 193 -15.87 8.10 -3.29
C VAL A 193 -15.45 7.15 -4.42
N VAL A 194 -14.14 6.85 -4.51
CA VAL A 194 -13.62 5.92 -5.51
C VAL A 194 -13.51 4.53 -4.89
N VAL A 195 -14.11 3.54 -5.56
CA VAL A 195 -14.26 2.19 -5.05
C VAL A 195 -13.81 1.14 -6.07
N SER A 196 -13.35 -0.01 -5.59
CA SER A 196 -13.12 -1.22 -6.38
C SER A 196 -13.12 -2.45 -5.49
N ASP A 197 -12.99 -3.63 -6.09
CA ASP A 197 -12.66 -4.85 -5.37
C ASP A 197 -11.43 -4.65 -4.48
N ASN A 198 -11.41 -5.34 -3.33
CA ASN A 198 -10.24 -5.34 -2.46
C ASN A 198 -9.05 -5.94 -3.21
N PRO A 199 -7.92 -5.22 -3.38
CA PRO A 199 -6.80 -5.73 -4.14
C PRO A 199 -6.21 -7.02 -3.54
N TYR A 200 -6.34 -7.23 -2.23
CA TYR A 200 -5.86 -8.42 -1.53
C TYR A 200 -6.83 -9.59 -1.51
N GLN A 201 -8.00 -9.44 -2.12
CA GLN A 201 -9.02 -10.48 -2.14
C GLN A 201 -8.48 -11.80 -2.73
N THR A 202 -8.64 -12.90 -2.02
CA THR A 202 -8.02 -14.17 -2.38
C THR A 202 -8.79 -14.90 -3.47
N THR A 203 -10.11 -14.94 -3.35
CA THR A 203 -10.99 -15.62 -4.31
C THR A 203 -11.65 -14.59 -5.22
N LYS A 204 -11.78 -14.89 -6.50
CA LYS A 204 -12.66 -14.09 -7.37
C LYS A 204 -14.09 -14.36 -6.94
N VAL A 205 -14.79 -13.36 -6.42
CA VAL A 205 -16.22 -13.49 -6.11
C VAL A 205 -16.95 -13.63 -7.44
N ILE A 206 -17.60 -14.78 -7.63
CA ILE A 206 -18.32 -15.10 -8.87
C ILE A 206 -19.76 -14.58 -8.82
N GLU A 207 -20.37 -14.39 -7.64
CA GLU A 207 -21.77 -13.93 -7.55
C GLU A 207 -22.10 -13.26 -6.19
N ASN A 208 -22.93 -12.20 -6.27
CA ASN A 208 -23.44 -11.28 -5.25
C ASN A 208 -22.45 -10.22 -4.72
N ASP A 209 -22.71 -8.96 -5.10
CA ASP A 209 -22.03 -7.70 -4.72
C ASP A 209 -20.90 -7.87 -3.69
N PRO A 210 -19.64 -8.12 -4.12
CA PRO A 210 -18.53 -8.16 -3.20
C PRO A 210 -18.44 -6.82 -2.45
N PRO A 211 -18.04 -6.83 -1.16
CA PRO A 211 -17.84 -5.60 -0.41
C PRO A 211 -16.81 -4.74 -1.14
N ILE A 212 -17.29 -3.65 -1.73
CA ILE A 212 -16.45 -2.70 -2.43
C ILE A 212 -15.56 -1.99 -1.43
N SER A 213 -14.30 -1.90 -1.76
CA SER A 213 -13.28 -1.29 -0.92
C SER A 213 -13.01 0.14 -1.39
N LEU A 214 -12.84 1.05 -0.42
CA LEU A 214 -12.42 2.42 -0.66
C LEU A 214 -11.01 2.42 -1.27
N GLN A 215 -10.89 2.94 -2.49
CA GLN A 215 -9.62 3.11 -3.19
C GLN A 215 -9.09 4.54 -3.10
N GLY A 216 -9.98 5.50 -2.87
CA GLY A 216 -9.65 6.89 -2.67
C GLY A 216 -10.86 7.79 -2.68
N ILE A 217 -10.61 9.10 -2.69
CA ILE A 217 -11.65 10.13 -2.73
C ILE A 217 -11.39 11.08 -3.89
N LEU A 218 -12.48 11.52 -4.51
CA LEU A 218 -12.47 12.44 -5.64
C LEU A 218 -12.95 13.81 -5.16
N LEU A 219 -12.13 14.82 -5.37
CA LEU A 219 -12.32 16.19 -4.87
C LEU A 219 -12.42 17.17 -6.03
N GLU A 220 -13.08 18.29 -5.79
CA GLU A 220 -13.07 19.43 -6.70
C GLU A 220 -11.65 19.88 -7.03
N TYR A 221 -11.40 20.20 -8.30
CA TYR A 221 -10.11 20.72 -8.75
C TYR A 221 -10.07 22.24 -8.69
N HIS A 222 -9.06 22.78 -7.98
CA HIS A 222 -8.75 24.21 -7.98
C HIS A 222 -7.44 24.47 -8.75
N PRO A 223 -7.50 25.10 -9.94
CA PRO A 223 -6.35 25.21 -10.85
C PRO A 223 -5.25 26.16 -10.37
N ASN A 224 -5.55 27.07 -9.45
CA ASN A 224 -4.59 28.07 -8.95
C ASN A 224 -3.56 27.49 -7.96
N GLY A 225 -3.69 26.21 -7.58
CA GLY A 225 -2.72 25.51 -6.76
C GLY A 225 -2.71 25.96 -5.30
N MET A 226 -1.56 25.82 -4.64
CA MET A 226 -1.43 26.04 -3.20
C MET A 226 -1.29 27.53 -2.84
N LEU A 227 -1.93 27.94 -1.74
CA LEU A 227 -1.77 29.28 -1.17
C LEU A 227 -0.30 29.63 -0.87
N GLN A 228 0.51 28.65 -0.46
CA GLN A 228 1.94 28.82 -0.24
C GLN A 228 2.66 29.38 -1.48
N ASN A 229 2.36 28.84 -2.67
CA ASN A 229 2.98 29.29 -3.92
C ASN A 229 2.55 30.72 -4.25
N ALA A 230 1.29 31.06 -4.00
CA ALA A 230 0.78 32.41 -4.19
C ALA A 230 1.47 33.42 -3.25
N LEU A 231 1.70 33.05 -1.99
CA LEU A 231 2.40 33.89 -1.01
C LEU A 231 3.90 34.05 -1.30
N GLN A 232 4.54 33.05 -1.89
CA GLN A 232 5.95 33.10 -2.28
C GLN A 232 6.19 33.81 -3.61
N SER A 233 5.14 34.06 -4.40
CA SER A 233 5.25 34.75 -5.68
C SER A 233 5.60 36.24 -5.45
N PRO A 234 6.60 36.81 -6.14
CA PRO A 234 7.06 38.19 -5.95
C PRO A 234 6.09 39.28 -6.45
N LYS A 235 4.81 38.94 -6.69
CA LYS A 235 3.82 39.87 -7.22
C LYS A 235 3.27 40.74 -6.07
N PRO A 236 3.33 42.08 -6.19
CA PRO A 236 3.09 42.98 -5.07
C PRO A 236 1.61 43.16 -4.66
N ASN A 237 0.65 42.52 -5.31
CA ASN A 237 -0.77 42.89 -5.21
C ASN A 237 -1.73 41.73 -4.92
N TYR A 238 -1.32 40.78 -4.07
CA TYR A 238 -2.23 39.71 -3.64
C TYR A 238 -3.24 40.19 -2.59
N PRO A 239 -4.52 39.77 -2.67
CA PRO A 239 -5.57 40.20 -1.75
C PRO A 239 -5.53 39.41 -0.43
N TRP A 240 -4.39 39.43 0.28
CA TRP A 240 -4.16 38.66 1.50
C TRP A 240 -5.24 38.87 2.57
N HIS A 241 -5.76 40.11 2.70
CA HIS A 241 -6.87 40.42 3.59
C HIS A 241 -8.16 39.65 3.23
N ARG A 242 -8.44 39.47 1.93
CA ARG A 242 -9.61 38.69 1.49
C ARG A 242 -9.45 37.20 1.82
N TRP A 243 -8.25 36.64 1.63
CA TRP A 243 -7.97 35.26 1.99
C TRP A 243 -8.09 35.04 3.50
N ALA A 244 -7.55 35.96 4.31
CA ALA A 244 -7.69 35.90 5.77
C ALA A 244 -9.19 35.91 6.18
N LEU A 245 -9.99 36.81 5.62
CA LEU A 245 -11.43 36.86 5.87
C LEU A 245 -12.15 35.57 5.45
N GLN A 246 -11.80 34.99 4.29
CA GLN A 246 -12.40 33.72 3.83
C GLN A 246 -12.06 32.58 4.79
N ILE A 247 -10.80 32.46 5.21
CA ILE A 247 -10.36 31.44 6.16
C ILE A 247 -11.08 31.62 7.50
N THR A 248 -11.14 32.83 8.05
CA THR A 248 -11.82 33.11 9.32
C THR A 248 -13.32 32.86 9.27
N ARG A 249 -13.97 33.03 8.12
CA ARG A 249 -15.41 32.69 7.96
C ARG A 249 -15.65 31.19 7.87
N THR A 250 -14.64 30.42 7.51
CA THR A 250 -14.72 28.97 7.29
C THR A 250 -14.40 28.18 8.56
N LEU A 251 -13.50 28.70 9.40
CA LEU A 251 -13.09 28.14 10.70
C LEU A 251 -14.11 28.45 11.81
#